data_AF-A0A927TXU8-F1
#
_entry.id   AF-A0A927TXU8-F1
#
_cell.length_a   1.000
_cell.length_b   1.000
_cell.length_c   1.000
_cell.angle_alpha   90.00
_cell.angle_beta   90.00
_cell.angle_gamma   90.00
#
_symmetry.space_group_name_H-M   'P 1'
#
loop_
_entity.id
_entity.type
_entity.pdbx_description
1 polymer ?
#
loop_
_entity_poly.entity_id
_entity_poly.type
_entity_poly.pdbx_seq_one_letter_code
_entity_poly.pdbx_strand_id
1 'polypeptide(L)'
;MKYLSNNLGMWVFIMEEKKKKYYTPKQAEYAKKYLKNFDEIKIRVPKGDKQIYMDQANQLGYSSFNSFAIAAMNDYIERLHMEIDLQKKTEE
;
A
#
# COMPACT_ATOMS: atom_id res chain seq x y z
N MET A 1 -4.26 25.70 -57.30
CA MET A 1 -5.06 24.49 -57.00
C MET A 1 -4.45 23.86 -55.76
N LYS A 2 -5.10 23.92 -54.58
CA LYS A 2 -5.78 22.78 -53.90
C LYS A 2 -4.99 21.48 -54.13
N TYR A 3 -4.44 20.81 -53.10
CA TYR A 3 -5.19 20.18 -52.02
C TYR A 3 -4.43 20.17 -50.68
N LEU A 4 -5.12 20.63 -49.63
CA LEU A 4 -4.89 20.21 -48.24
C LEU A 4 -5.48 18.80 -48.09
N SER A 5 -4.65 17.77 -47.94
CA SER A 5 -5.12 16.42 -47.59
C SER A 5 -5.14 16.26 -46.07
N ASN A 6 -6.32 16.48 -45.50
CA ASN A 6 -6.73 15.98 -44.19
C ASN A 6 -6.49 14.47 -44.08
N ASN A 7 -5.86 14.01 -43.00
CA ASN A 7 -6.21 12.73 -42.35
C ASN A 7 -5.55 12.71 -40.97
N LEU A 8 -6.16 13.30 -39.93
CA LEU A 8 -7.16 12.63 -39.09
C LEU A 8 -6.75 11.23 -38.55
N GLY A 9 -5.46 10.89 -38.58
CA GLY A 9 -4.92 9.64 -37.99
C GLY A 9 -4.49 9.76 -36.53
N MET A 10 -4.44 10.99 -35.98
CA MET A 10 -3.90 11.26 -34.64
C MET A 10 -4.94 11.18 -33.50
N TRP A 11 -6.20 10.85 -33.81
CA TRP A 11 -7.27 10.75 -32.81
C TRP A 11 -8.09 9.47 -32.90
N VAL A 12 -7.74 8.56 -33.83
CA VAL A 12 -8.32 7.23 -33.87
C VAL A 12 -7.64 6.40 -32.78
N PHE A 13 -8.23 6.48 -31.59
CA PHE A 13 -8.66 5.28 -30.90
C PHE A 13 -7.57 4.50 -30.14
N ILE A 14 -7.01 5.12 -29.10
CA ILE A 14 -6.67 4.37 -27.87
C ILE A 14 -7.25 5.15 -26.67
N MET A 15 -8.56 5.36 -26.71
CA MET A 15 -9.34 5.44 -25.47
C MET A 15 -9.59 3.99 -25.06
N GLU A 16 -8.64 3.42 -24.31
CA GLU A 16 -8.85 2.14 -23.63
C GLU A 16 -9.87 2.39 -22.52
N GLU A 17 -11.15 2.17 -22.85
CA GLU A 17 -12.23 2.26 -21.88
C GLU A 17 -11.97 1.23 -20.77
N LYS A 18 -11.55 1.71 -19.59
CA LYS A 18 -11.44 0.90 -18.38
C LYS A 18 -12.80 0.29 -18.08
N LYS A 19 -13.02 -0.97 -18.48
CA LYS A 19 -14.24 -1.73 -18.19
C LYS A 19 -14.50 -1.68 -16.68
N LYS A 20 -15.66 -1.15 -16.27
CA LYS A 20 -16.09 -1.10 -14.87
C LYS A 20 -16.18 -2.56 -14.36
N LYS A 21 -15.33 -2.95 -13.39
CA LYS A 21 -15.41 -4.26 -12.73
C LYS A 21 -16.76 -4.38 -12.02
N TYR A 22 -17.63 -5.27 -12.49
CA TYR A 22 -18.92 -5.52 -11.85
C TYR A 22 -18.73 -6.21 -10.50
N TYR A 23 -19.39 -5.68 -9.47
CA TYR A 23 -19.44 -6.30 -8.14
C TYR A 23 -20.19 -7.63 -8.22
N THR A 24 -19.52 -8.73 -7.91
CA THR A 24 -20.19 -10.03 -7.79
C THR A 24 -20.38 -10.38 -6.30
N PRO A 25 -21.56 -10.87 -5.90
CA PRO A 25 -21.85 -11.18 -4.50
C PRO A 25 -20.90 -12.26 -3.94
N LYS A 26 -20.49 -13.23 -4.76
CA LYS A 26 -19.51 -14.25 -4.37
C LYS A 26 -18.15 -13.65 -4.03
N GLN A 27 -17.63 -12.72 -4.85
CA GLN A 27 -16.34 -12.06 -4.55
C GLN A 27 -16.38 -11.28 -3.23
N ALA A 28 -17.51 -10.65 -2.93
CA ALA A 28 -17.69 -9.93 -1.67
C ALA A 28 -17.72 -10.86 -0.45
N GLU A 29 -18.34 -12.03 -0.57
CA GLU A 29 -18.35 -13.05 0.49
C GLU A 29 -16.94 -13.60 0.76
N TYR A 30 -16.18 -13.93 -0.29
CA TYR A 30 -14.79 -14.34 -0.15
C TYR A 30 -13.92 -13.25 0.49
N ALA A 31 -14.07 -12.00 0.07
CA ALA A 31 -13.35 -10.87 0.66
C ALA A 31 -13.70 -10.72 2.15
N LYS A 32 -14.98 -10.79 2.53
CA LYS A 32 -15.42 -10.73 3.93
C LYS A 32 -14.85 -11.88 4.75
N LYS A 33 -14.85 -13.11 4.22
CA LYS A 33 -14.32 -14.29 4.90
C LYS A 33 -12.82 -14.18 5.14
N TYR A 34 -12.08 -13.64 4.17
CA TYR A 34 -10.65 -13.38 4.29
C TYR A 34 -10.36 -12.30 5.36
N LEU A 35 -11.08 -11.18 5.30
CA LEU A 35 -10.89 -10.05 6.21
C LEU A 35 -11.23 -10.38 7.67
N LYS A 36 -12.15 -11.32 7.92
CA LYS A 36 -12.55 -11.74 9.28
C LYS A 36 -11.37 -12.24 10.13
N ASN A 37 -10.28 -12.70 9.51
CA ASN A 37 -9.12 -13.23 10.22
C ASN A 37 -8.08 -12.16 10.60
N PHE A 38 -8.34 -10.89 10.29
CA PHE A 38 -7.39 -9.80 10.51
C PHE A 38 -8.02 -8.69 11.33
N ASP A 39 -7.25 -8.16 12.29
CA ASP A 39 -7.60 -6.92 12.98
C ASP A 39 -7.16 -5.71 12.15
N GLU A 40 -8.05 -4.74 11.98
CA GLU A 40 -7.77 -3.52 11.21
C GLU A 40 -7.25 -2.39 12.10
N ILE A 41 -6.11 -1.81 11.72
CA ILE A 41 -5.55 -0.62 12.37
C ILE A 41 -5.68 0.57 11.41
N LYS A 42 -6.32 1.66 11.86
CA LYS A 42 -6.44 2.91 11.10
C LYS A 42 -5.57 3.99 11.72
N ILE A 43 -4.49 4.34 11.01
CA ILE A 43 -3.51 5.34 11.46
C ILE A 43 -3.69 6.60 10.62
N ARG A 44 -3.81 7.76 11.29
CA ARG A 44 -3.74 9.06 10.62
C ARG A 44 -2.27 9.47 10.56
N VAL A 45 -1.79 9.74 9.35
CA VAL A 45 -0.45 10.26 9.10
C VAL A 45 -0.56 11.68 8.54
N PRO A 46 0.45 12.55 8.77
CA PRO A 46 0.49 13.86 8.15
C PRO A 46 0.41 13.77 6.61
N LYS A 47 -0.07 14.85 5.99
CA LYS A 47 -0.18 14.92 4.53
C LYS A 47 1.23 14.90 3.92
N GLY A 48 1.45 14.01 2.95
CA GLY A 48 2.74 13.83 2.27
C GLY A 48 3.51 12.62 2.78
N ASP A 49 3.55 12.41 4.10
CA ASP A 49 4.36 11.36 4.73
C ASP A 49 3.98 9.95 4.31
N LYS A 50 2.68 9.71 4.03
CA LYS A 50 2.22 8.42 3.53
C LYS A 50 3.04 7.96 2.31
N GLN A 51 3.24 8.84 1.35
CA GLN A 51 3.94 8.48 0.11
C GLN A 51 5.41 8.20 0.40
N ILE A 52 6.03 9.02 1.26
CA ILE A 52 7.42 8.85 1.68
C ILE A 52 7.61 7.45 2.31
N TYR A 53 6.74 7.04 3.23
CA TYR A 53 6.84 5.71 3.85
C TYR A 53 6.63 4.57 2.85
N MET A 54 5.72 4.74 1.89
CA MET A 54 5.50 3.74 0.85
C MET A 54 6.72 3.61 -0.08
N ASP A 55 7.33 4.73 -0.46
CA ASP A 55 8.52 4.73 -1.31
C ASP A 55 9.72 4.08 -0.60
N GLN A 56 9.92 4.40 0.68
CA GLN A 56 10.95 3.76 1.51
C GLN A 56 10.70 2.26 1.68
N ALA A 57 9.46 1.85 1.93
CA ALA A 57 9.11 0.42 2.03
C ALA A 57 9.45 -0.34 0.74
N ASN A 58 9.17 0.26 -0.42
CA ASN A 58 9.52 -0.32 -1.72
C ASN A 58 11.04 -0.38 -1.94
N GLN A 59 11.78 0.68 -1.57
CA GLN A 59 13.25 0.71 -1.67
C GLN A 59 13.91 -0.36 -0.79
N LEU A 60 13.34 -0.62 0.39
CA LEU A 60 13.78 -1.66 1.31
C LEU A 60 13.36 -3.08 0.88
N GLY A 61 12.66 -3.22 -0.25
CA GLY A 61 12.30 -4.53 -0.82
C GLY A 61 11.08 -5.19 -0.18
N TYR A 62 10.27 -4.46 0.57
CA TYR A 62 9.05 -5.03 1.14
C TYR A 62 7.98 -5.26 0.07
N SER A 63 7.32 -6.41 0.13
CA SER A 63 6.24 -6.78 -0.81
C SER A 63 4.95 -5.98 -0.60
N SER A 64 4.77 -5.38 0.57
CA SER A 64 3.61 -4.55 0.88
C SER A 64 3.94 -3.51 1.97
N PHE A 65 3.19 -2.42 1.98
CA PHE A 65 3.30 -1.43 3.05
C PHE A 65 2.89 -2.00 4.42
N ASN A 66 1.92 -2.91 4.45
CA ASN A 66 1.48 -3.55 5.70
C ASN A 66 2.59 -4.41 6.32
N SER A 67 3.28 -5.22 5.50
CA SER A 67 4.42 -6.02 5.99
C SER A 67 5.54 -5.15 6.52
N PHE A 68 5.81 -4.01 5.88
CA PHE A 68 6.78 -3.03 6.37
C PHE A 68 6.35 -2.44 7.72
N ALA A 69 5.10 -2.00 7.84
CA ALA A 69 4.58 -1.42 9.07
C ALA A 69 4.63 -2.41 10.24
N ILE A 70 4.26 -3.68 10.02
CA ILE A 70 4.34 -4.73 11.03
C ILE A 70 5.78 -5.00 11.45
N ALA A 71 6.71 -5.13 10.48
CA ALA A 71 8.12 -5.37 10.78
C ALA A 71 8.74 -4.23 11.59
N ALA A 72 8.45 -2.98 11.21
CA ALA A 72 8.93 -1.80 11.93
C ALA A 72 8.39 -1.72 13.36
N MET A 73 7.12 -2.04 13.58
CA MET A 73 6.52 -2.07 14.91
C MET A 73 7.16 -3.15 15.79
N ASN A 74 7.37 -4.36 15.26
CA ASN A 74 7.99 -5.45 16.00
C ASN A 74 9.44 -5.14 16.38
N ASP A 75 10.25 -4.66 15.42
CA ASP A 75 11.65 -4.28 15.67
C ASP A 75 11.74 -3.20 16.76
N TYR A 76 10.85 -2.19 16.73
CA TYR A 76 10.82 -1.15 17.74
C TYR A 76 10.45 -1.69 19.13
N ILE A 77 9.44 -2.57 19.22
CA ILE A 77 9.04 -3.20 20.48
C ILE A 77 10.17 -4.07 21.04
N GLU A 78 10.81 -4.88 20.21
CA GLU A 78 11.91 -5.75 20.62
C GLU A 78 13.10 -4.95 21.17
N ARG A 79 13.46 -3.84 20.52
CA ARG A 79 14.50 -2.91 21.00
C ARG A 79 14.16 -2.32 22.36
N LEU A 80 12.93 -1.86 22.54
CA LEU A 80 12.49 -1.30 23.83
C LEU A 80 12.53 -2.35 24.95
N HIS A 81 12.09 -3.59 24.67
CA HIS A 81 12.18 -4.66 25.67
C HIS A 81 13.63 -4.99 26.03
N MET A 82 14.53 -5.06 25.04
CA MET A 82 15.95 -5.28 25.29
C MET A 82 16.56 -4.17 26.15
N GLU A 83 16.22 -2.91 25.89
CA GLU A 83 16.69 -1.76 26.69
C GLU A 83 16.19 -1.83 28.14
N ILE A 84 14.90 -2.16 28.33
CA ILE A 84 14.31 -2.32 29.68
C ILE A 84 15.00 -3.45 30.44
N ASP A 85 15.28 -4.58 29.78
CA ASP A 85 15.92 -5.71 30.43
C ASP A 85 17.39 -5.45 30.77
N LEU A 86 18.08 -4.61 29.99
CA LEU A 86 19.41 -4.13 30.33
C LEU A 86 19.40 -3.21 31.56
N GLN A 87 18.41 -2.33 31.66
CA GLN A 87 18.26 -1.43 32.81
C GLN A 87 18.02 -2.19 34.12
N LYS A 88 17.17 -3.22 34.09
CA LYS A 88 16.95 -4.08 35.26
C LYS A 88 18.23 -4.77 35.72
N LYS A 89 19.06 -5.26 34.79
CA LYS A 89 20.36 -5.90 35.11
C LYS A 89 21.39 -4.96 35.69
N THR A 90 21.29 -3.66 35.42
CA THR A 90 22.19 -2.66 36.03
C THR A 90 21.73 -2.20 37.41
N GLU A 91 20.49 -2.51 37.80
CA GLU A 91 19.90 -2.16 39.09
C GLU A 91 19.98 -3.31 40.12
N GLU A 92 20.29 -4.53 39.67
CA GLU A 92 20.61 -5.72 40.50
C GLU A 92 22.12 -5.81 40.81
#